data_AF-G7LSI2-F1
#
_entry.id   AF-G7LSI2-F1
#
_cell.length_a   1.000
_cell.length_b   1.000
_cell.length_c   1.000
_cell.angle_alpha   90.00
_cell.angle_beta   90.00
_cell.angle_gamma   90.00
#
_symmetry.space_group_name_H-M   'P 1'
#
loop_
_entity.id
_entity.type
_entity.pdbx_description
1 polymer ?
#
loop_
_entity_poly.entity_id
_entity_poly.type
_entity_poly.pdbx_seq_one_letter_code
_entity_poly.pdbx_strand_id
1 'polypeptide(L)'
;MLPIRLKTARLQANLTQEKLGVLAGIEEATARSRISQYESGIHRPTFEMMCAFAKVLNVPECYFYTVDDNFAEVVLKVHNQWSNNL
;
A
#
# COMPACT_ATOMS: atom_id res chain seq x y z
N MET A 1 9.88 -1.58 -1.73
CA MET A 1 8.81 -1.80 -0.75
C MET A 1 8.99 -3.15 -0.08
N LEU A 2 8.35 -3.34 1.08
CA LEU A 2 8.25 -4.58 1.83
C LEU A 2 6.89 -5.24 1.51
N PRO A 3 6.84 -6.49 1.01
CA PRO A 3 5.58 -7.09 0.54
C PRO A 3 4.50 -7.13 1.63
N ILE A 4 4.93 -7.38 2.87
CA ILE A 4 4.05 -7.44 4.04
C ILE A 4 3.33 -6.11 4.30
N ARG A 5 3.98 -4.96 4.09
CA ARG A 5 3.38 -3.64 4.33
C ARG A 5 2.25 -3.36 3.33
N LEU A 6 2.45 -3.67 2.05
CA LEU A 6 1.41 -3.53 1.04
C LEU A 6 0.19 -4.41 1.38
N LYS A 7 0.44 -5.68 1.73
CA LYS A 7 -0.62 -6.62 2.10
C LYS A 7 -1.38 -6.18 3.34
N THR A 8 -0.68 -5.76 4.39
CA THR A 8 -1.29 -5.29 5.64
C THR A 8 -2.17 -4.07 5.40
N ALA A 9 -1.65 -3.03 4.73
CA ALA A 9 -2.43 -1.83 4.43
C ALA A 9 -3.66 -2.14 3.56
N ARG A 10 -3.52 -3.02 2.55
CA ARG A 10 -4.65 -3.45 1.72
C ARG A 10 -5.75 -4.13 2.53
N LEU A 11 -5.37 -5.04 3.43
CA LEU A 11 -6.32 -5.77 4.26
C LEU A 11 -7.00 -4.83 5.27
N GLN A 12 -6.27 -3.88 5.87
CA GLN A 12 -6.84 -2.85 6.74
C GLN A 12 -7.85 -1.96 6.00
N ALA A 13 -7.61 -1.68 4.72
CA ALA A 13 -8.53 -0.95 3.85
C ALA A 13 -9.71 -1.81 3.32
N ASN A 14 -9.81 -3.09 3.70
CA ASN A 14 -10.82 -4.05 3.22
C ASN A 14 -10.89 -4.18 1.69
N LEU A 15 -9.75 -4.05 1.01
CA LEU A 15 -9.67 -4.15 -0.46
C LEU A 15 -9.22 -5.54 -0.90
N THR A 16 -9.83 -6.04 -1.98
CA THR A 16 -9.26 -7.18 -2.72
C THR A 16 -8.01 -6.74 -3.48
N GLN A 17 -7.16 -7.70 -3.87
CA GLN A 17 -5.98 -7.42 -4.70
C GLN A 17 -6.38 -6.72 -6.02
N GLU A 18 -7.42 -7.22 -6.67
CA GLU A 18 -7.98 -6.61 -7.88
C GLU A 18 -8.45 -5.18 -7.64
N LYS A 19 -9.24 -4.95 -6.58
CA LYS A 19 -9.79 -3.63 -6.30
C LYS A 19 -8.70 -2.60 -6.00
N LEU A 20 -7.66 -2.98 -5.25
CA LEU A 20 -6.50 -2.11 -5.04
C LEU A 20 -5.81 -1.77 -6.37
N GLY A 21 -5.56 -2.77 -7.21
CA GLY A 21 -4.91 -2.55 -8.51
C GLY A 21 -5.70 -1.59 -9.39
N VAL A 22 -7.01 -1.82 -9.54
CA VAL A 22 -7.90 -0.95 -10.34
C VAL A 22 -7.92 0.48 -9.80
N LEU A 23 -8.10 0.66 -8.48
CA LEU A 23 -8.11 1.98 -7.87
C LEU A 23 -6.78 2.73 -8.02
N ALA A 24 -5.66 2.01 -8.14
CA ALA A 24 -4.34 2.58 -8.36
C ALA A 24 -4.01 2.79 -9.86
N GLY A 25 -4.96 2.55 -10.76
CA GLY A 25 -4.79 2.78 -12.20
C GLY A 25 -4.17 1.60 -12.96
N ILE A 26 -4.16 0.39 -12.38
CA ILE A 26 -3.80 -0.84 -13.10
C ILE A 26 -5.02 -1.34 -13.89
N GLU A 27 -4.80 -1.74 -15.14
CA GLU A 27 -5.83 -2.38 -15.97
C GLU A 27 -6.45 -3.60 -15.26
N GLU A 28 -7.78 -3.64 -15.20
CA GLU A 28 -8.55 -4.64 -14.44
C GLU A 28 -8.14 -6.08 -14.76
N ALA A 29 -7.95 -6.39 -16.05
CA ALA A 29 -7.55 -7.72 -16.52
C ALA A 29 -6.22 -8.23 -15.91
N THR A 30 -5.34 -7.32 -15.47
CA THR A 30 -4.03 -7.66 -14.87
C THR A 30 -3.90 -7.27 -13.40
N ALA A 31 -4.87 -6.53 -12.85
CA ALA A 31 -4.82 -5.94 -11.52
C ALA A 31 -4.54 -6.97 -10.43
N ARG A 32 -5.34 -8.04 -10.34
CA ARG A 32 -5.17 -9.09 -9.34
C ARG A 32 -3.77 -9.73 -9.40
N SER A 33 -3.33 -10.11 -10.61
CA SER A 33 -2.05 -10.79 -10.82
C SER A 33 -0.88 -9.93 -10.38
N ARG A 34 -0.86 -8.65 -10.78
CA ARG A 34 0.21 -7.70 -10.43
C ARG A 34 0.29 -7.46 -8.93
N ILE A 35 -0.84 -7.23 -8.26
CA ILE A 35 -0.83 -7.04 -6.80
C ILE A 35 -0.38 -8.31 -6.08
N SER A 36 -0.80 -9.50 -6.53
CA SER A 36 -0.32 -10.77 -5.99
C SER A 36 1.21 -10.92 -6.11
N GLN A 37 1.79 -10.55 -7.26
CA GLN A 37 3.24 -10.58 -7.49
C GLN A 37 3.99 -9.58 -6.58
N TYR A 38 3.39 -8.42 -6.28
CA TYR A 38 3.97 -7.46 -5.35
C TYR A 38 3.90 -7.94 -3.90
N GLU A 39 2.76 -8.48 -3.46
CA GLU A 39 2.56 -9.00 -2.10
C GLU A 39 3.35 -10.27 -1.79
N SER A 40 3.70 -11.05 -2.83
CA SER A 40 4.61 -12.18 -2.71
C SER A 40 6.09 -11.80 -2.86
N GLY A 41 6.39 -10.57 -3.26
CA GLY A 41 7.75 -10.08 -3.48
C GLY A 41 8.42 -10.58 -4.77
N ILE A 42 7.68 -11.26 -5.65
CA ILE A 42 8.16 -11.70 -6.97
C ILE A 42 8.57 -10.48 -7.81
N HIS A 43 7.75 -9.43 -7.79
CA HIS A 43 8.05 -8.18 -8.47
C HIS A 43 7.99 -7.00 -7.50
N ARG A 44 8.72 -5.95 -7.85
CA ARG A 44 8.72 -4.69 -7.12
C ARG A 44 8.03 -3.62 -7.97
N PRO A 45 6.97 -2.97 -7.44
CA PRO A 45 6.38 -1.82 -8.11
C PRO A 45 7.36 -0.65 -8.16
N THR A 46 7.18 0.25 -9.12
CA THR A 46 7.92 1.52 -9.16
C THR A 46 7.51 2.42 -7.99
N PHE A 47 8.28 3.47 -7.74
CA PHE A 47 7.94 4.42 -6.68
C PHE A 47 6.61 5.14 -6.97
N GLU A 48 6.35 5.52 -8.22
CA GLU A 48 5.10 6.17 -8.64
C GLU A 48 3.89 5.28 -8.36
N MET A 49 4.03 3.97 -8.61
CA MET A 49 2.98 2.99 -8.28
C MET A 49 2.79 2.87 -6.76
N MET A 50 3.85 2.96 -5.97
CA MET A 50 3.73 3.01 -4.51
C MET A 50 3.03 4.28 -4.01
N CYS A 51 3.29 5.44 -4.64
CA CYS A 51 2.55 6.67 -4.37
C CYS A 51 1.05 6.53 -4.73
N ALA A 52 0.72 5.83 -5.83
CA ALA A 52 -0.67 5.53 -6.16
C ALA A 52 -1.33 4.64 -5.09
N PHE A 53 -0.64 3.59 -4.63
CA PHE A 53 -1.13 2.75 -3.54
C PHE A 53 -1.27 3.51 -2.22
N ALA A 54 -0.32 4.37 -1.87
CA ALA A 54 -0.38 5.22 -0.66
C ALA A 54 -1.68 6.04 -0.63
N LYS A 55 -1.99 6.70 -1.74
CA LYS A 55 -3.21 7.50 -1.89
C LYS A 55 -4.48 6.65 -1.75
N VAL A 56 -4.53 5.49 -2.41
CA VAL A 56 -5.70 4.60 -2.35
C VAL A 56 -5.89 4.01 -0.94
N LEU A 57 -4.81 3.67 -0.27
CA LEU A 57 -4.82 3.00 1.04
C LEU A 57 -4.84 3.98 2.21
N ASN A 58 -4.74 5.29 1.95
CA ASN A 58 -4.63 6.35 2.95
C ASN A 58 -3.53 6.07 4.00
N VAL A 59 -2.33 5.77 3.51
CA VAL A 59 -1.12 5.56 4.32
C VAL A 59 0.03 6.38 3.74
N PRO A 60 1.02 6.80 4.56
CA PRO A 60 2.17 7.54 4.02
C PRO A 60 3.11 6.60 3.24
N GLU A 61 3.74 7.09 2.17
CA GLU A 61 4.56 6.28 1.27
C GLU A 61 5.70 5.55 2.00
N CYS A 62 6.27 6.19 3.02
CA CYS A 62 7.35 5.63 3.82
C CYS A 62 6.94 4.35 4.56
N TYR A 63 5.65 4.17 4.90
CA TYR A 63 5.13 2.96 5.54
C TYR A 63 5.52 1.68 4.77
N PHE A 64 5.51 1.74 3.44
CA PHE A 64 5.85 0.59 2.59
C PHE A 64 7.32 0.18 2.62
N TYR A 65 8.19 0.97 3.27
CA TYR A 65 9.62 0.75 3.36
C TYR A 65 10.11 0.67 4.81
N THR A 66 9.21 0.86 5.80
CA THR A 66 9.54 0.79 7.22
C THR A 66 9.65 -0.66 7.70
N VAL A 67 10.87 -1.08 8.03
CA VAL A 67 11.18 -2.46 8.45
C VAL A 67 10.67 -2.77 9.86
N ASP A 68 10.88 -1.87 10.81
CA ASP A 68 10.46 -2.06 12.20
C ASP A 68 8.93 -1.93 12.33
N ASP A 69 8.28 -2.93 12.93
CA ASP A 69 6.82 -2.98 13.06
C ASP A 69 6.29 -1.87 13.98
N ASN A 70 6.98 -1.60 15.10
CA ASN A 70 6.56 -0.56 16.03
C ASN A 70 6.65 0.82 15.39
N PHE A 71 7.73 1.08 14.64
CA PHE A 71 7.90 2.34 13.93
C PHE A 71 6.90 2.49 12.79
N ALA A 72 6.55 1.41 12.08
CA ALA A 72 5.51 1.43 11.06
C ALA A 72 4.15 1.86 11.65
N GLU A 73 3.80 1.36 12.83
CA GLU A 73 2.58 1.77 13.55
C GLU A 73 2.64 3.24 14.01
N VAL A 74 3.79 3.73 14.47
CA VAL A 74 3.97 5.15 14.82
C VAL A 74 3.73 6.03 13.58
N VAL A 75 4.31 5.66 12.44
CA VAL A 75 4.15 6.37 11.16
C VAL A 75 2.68 6.44 10.74
N LEU A 76 1.93 5.35 10.85
CA LEU A 76 0.48 5.35 10.56
C LEU A 76 -0.30 6.27 11.51
N LYS A 77 -0.02 6.20 12.82
CA LYS A 77 -0.69 7.05 13.82
C LYS A 77 -0.46 8.53 13.55
N VAL A 78 0.79 8.92 13.29
CA VAL A 78 1.14 10.31 12.99
C VAL A 78 0.48 10.78 11.69
N HIS A 79 0.47 9.95 10.64
CA HIS A 79 -0.21 10.28 9.39
C HIS A 79 -1.71 10.53 9.59
N ASN A 80 -2.40 9.66 10.33
CA ASN A 80 -3.82 9.81 10.62
C ASN A 80 -4.10 11.09 11.43
N GLN A 81 -3.26 11.41 12.42
CA GLN A 81 -3.38 12.65 13.18
C GLN A 81 -3.19 13.88 12.28
N TRP A 82 -2.21 13.86 11.38
CA TRP A 82 -1.95 14.98 10.48
C TRP A 82 -3.10 15.20 9.50
N SER A 83 -3.63 14.14 8.90
CA SER A 83 -4.77 14.20 7.97
C SER A 83 -6.07 14.69 8.63
N ASN A 84 -6.26 14.46 9.93
CA ASN A 84 -7.43 14.92 10.68
C ASN A 84 -7.35 16.39 11.13
N ASN A 85 -6.18 17.03 11.02
CA ASN A 85 -5.96 18.43 11.37
C ASN A 85 -6.07 19.39 10.17
N LEU A 86 -6.43 18.87 9.00
CA LEU A 86 -6.72 19.60 7.76
C LEU A 86 -8.22 19.61 7.49
#